data_AF-A0A9E8LV91-F1
#
_entry.id   AF-A0A9E8LV91-F1
#
_cell.length_a   1.000
_cell.length_b   1.000
_cell.length_c   1.000
_cell.angle_alpha   90.00
_cell.angle_beta   90.00
_cell.angle_gamma   90.00
#
_symmetry.space_group_name_H-M   'P 1'
#
loop_
_entity.id
_entity.type
_entity.pdbx_description
1 polymer ?
#
loop_
_entity_poly.entity_id
_entity_poly.type
_entity_poly.pdbx_seq_one_letter_code
_entity_poly.pdbx_strand_id
1 'polypeptide(L)'
;MLTIKQGLKLSVILDKLDLKIDFKKISQNGEVSVEEFGGELMMQIATKLHKAEKEIIAFVAEYKQISYKEAENINLIEFVQVLLDDSSFGSFFKSAVNSKLQD
;
A
#
# COMPACT_ATOMS: atom_id res chain seq x y z
N MET A 1 14.25 2.76 3.91
CA MET A 1 14.19 2.16 5.29
C MET A 1 13.03 2.76 6.08
N LEU A 2 12.05 1.94 6.46
CA LEU A 2 10.90 2.40 7.25
C LEU A 2 11.20 2.48 8.74
N THR A 3 10.75 3.57 9.35
CA THR A 3 10.70 3.70 10.80
C THR A 3 9.40 3.13 11.37
N ILE A 4 9.39 2.79 12.66
CA ILE A 4 8.19 2.34 13.37
C ILE A 4 7.03 3.34 13.23
N LYS A 5 7.34 4.65 13.32
CA LYS A 5 6.35 5.73 13.15
C LYS A 5 5.70 5.69 11.76
N GLN A 6 6.49 5.46 10.73
CA GLN A 6 6.00 5.31 9.34
C GLN A 6 5.15 4.05 9.18
N GLY A 7 5.53 2.94 9.84
CA GLY A 7 4.72 1.71 9.87
C GLY A 7 3.34 1.92 10.48
N LEU A 8 3.25 2.65 11.60
CA LEU A 8 1.97 2.99 12.23
C LEU A 8 1.11 3.91 11.36
N LYS A 9 1.72 4.85 10.64
CA LYS A 9 0.97 5.71 9.71
C LYS A 9 0.40 4.91 8.55
N LEU A 10 1.17 3.96 8.01
CA LEU A 10 0.66 3.04 7.00
C LEU A 10 -0.52 2.23 7.50
N SER A 11 -0.50 1.73 8.74
CA SER A 11 -1.65 0.99 9.28
C SER A 11 -2.90 1.86 9.38
N VAL A 12 -2.77 3.14 9.76
CA VAL A 12 -3.89 4.11 9.75
C VAL A 12 -4.39 4.38 8.32
N ILE A 13 -3.50 4.48 7.35
CA ILE A 13 -3.88 4.63 5.93
C ILE A 13 -4.68 3.40 5.48
N LEU A 14 -4.16 2.19 5.72
CA LEU A 14 -4.84 0.94 5.33
C LEU A 14 -6.20 0.79 6.00
N ASP A 15 -6.32 1.17 7.28
CA ASP A 15 -7.60 1.19 8.02
C ASP A 15 -8.60 2.15 7.39
N LYS A 16 -8.19 3.39 7.10
CA LYS A 16 -9.05 4.38 6.42
C LYS A 16 -9.45 3.98 5.00
N LEU A 17 -8.57 3.27 4.30
CA LEU A 17 -8.86 2.75 2.98
C LEU A 17 -9.91 1.62 3.03
N ASP A 18 -10.20 1.03 4.20
CA ASP A 18 -11.17 -0.06 4.37
C ASP A 18 -10.99 -1.11 3.26
N LEU A 19 -9.74 -1.57 3.08
CA LEU A 19 -9.37 -2.51 2.03
C LEU A 19 -10.00 -3.87 2.36
N LYS A 20 -10.89 -4.32 1.48
CA LYS A 20 -11.67 -5.55 1.63
C LYS A 20 -11.25 -6.54 0.58
N ILE A 21 -10.28 -7.37 0.89
CA ILE A 21 -9.83 -8.39 -0.06
C ILE A 21 -10.86 -9.51 -0.08
N ASP A 22 -11.50 -9.68 -1.23
CA ASP A 22 -12.41 -10.80 -1.48
C ASP A 22 -11.62 -11.97 -2.05
N PHE A 23 -11.07 -12.80 -1.16
CA PHE A 23 -10.29 -13.98 -1.54
C PHE A 23 -11.06 -14.97 -2.43
N LYS A 24 -12.40 -14.94 -2.43
CA LYS A 24 -13.21 -15.79 -3.32
C LYS A 24 -13.23 -15.29 -4.76
N LYS A 25 -13.00 -13.99 -4.98
CA LYS A 25 -12.93 -13.39 -6.33
C LYS A 25 -11.56 -13.54 -6.99
N ILE A 26 -10.49 -13.55 -6.18
CA ILE A 26 -9.10 -13.65 -6.66
C ILE A 26 -8.54 -15.07 -6.57
N SER A 27 -9.35 -16.02 -6.13
CA SER A 27 -9.02 -17.44 -6.15
C SER A 27 -9.52 -18.07 -7.44
N GLN A 28 -8.61 -18.45 -8.33
CA GLN A 28 -8.93 -19.38 -9.41
C GLN A 28 -8.56 -20.79 -8.94
N ASN A 29 -9.54 -21.69 -8.87
CA ASN A 29 -9.35 -23.10 -8.48
C ASN A 29 -8.81 -23.35 -7.05
N GLY A 30 -8.99 -22.41 -6.12
CA GLY A 30 -8.53 -22.57 -4.73
C GLY A 30 -7.12 -22.03 -4.46
N GLU A 31 -6.42 -21.56 -5.49
CA GLU A 31 -5.13 -20.88 -5.37
C GLU A 31 -5.31 -19.40 -5.70
N VAL A 32 -4.64 -18.52 -4.94
CA VAL A 32 -4.62 -17.08 -5.19
C VAL A 32 -3.24 -16.73 -5.70
N SER A 33 -3.15 -16.21 -6.92
CA SER A 33 -1.87 -15.71 -7.42
C SER A 33 -1.51 -14.38 -6.72
N VAL A 34 -0.21 -14.20 -6.47
CA VAL A 34 0.31 -12.96 -5.89
C VAL A 34 -0.01 -11.76 -6.79
N GLU A 35 -0.06 -11.98 -8.10
CA GLU A 35 -0.45 -11.00 -9.10
C GLU A 35 -1.94 -10.61 -8.99
N GLU A 36 -2.87 -11.56 -8.85
CA GLU A 36 -4.31 -11.26 -8.70
C GLU A 36 -4.60 -10.57 -7.37
N PHE A 37 -3.97 -11.03 -6.29
CA PHE A 37 -4.06 -10.38 -4.99
C PHE A 37 -3.52 -8.95 -5.03
N GLY A 38 -2.34 -8.76 -5.62
CA GLY A 38 -1.72 -7.44 -5.80
C GLY A 38 -2.57 -6.52 -6.66
N GLY A 39 -3.17 -7.03 -7.74
CA GLY A 39 -4.05 -6.29 -8.62
C GLY A 39 -5.32 -5.80 -7.94
N GLU A 40 -6.01 -6.67 -7.19
CA GLU A 40 -7.21 -6.32 -6.43
C GLU A 40 -6.90 -5.29 -5.33
N LEU A 41 -5.79 -5.46 -4.62
CA LEU A 41 -5.32 -4.48 -3.65
C LEU A 41 -5.06 -3.11 -4.28
N MET A 42 -4.32 -3.07 -5.39
CA MET A 42 -4.01 -1.81 -6.09
C MET A 42 -5.28 -1.14 -6.62
N MET A 43 -6.26 -1.91 -7.08
CA MET A 43 -7.55 -1.39 -7.54
C MET A 43 -8.36 -0.76 -6.40
N GLN A 44 -8.39 -1.40 -5.23
CA GLN A 44 -9.07 -0.86 -4.05
C GLN A 44 -8.36 0.37 -3.49
N ILE A 45 -7.02 0.35 -3.47
CA ILE A 45 -6.20 1.51 -3.10
C ILE A 45 -6.51 2.67 -4.05
N ALA A 46 -6.50 2.45 -5.37
CA ALA A 46 -6.78 3.48 -6.38
C ALA A 46 -8.19 4.07 -6.24
N THR A 47 -9.21 3.24 -6.00
CA THR A 47 -10.60 3.70 -5.88
C THR A 47 -10.90 4.42 -4.56
N LYS A 48 -10.17 4.09 -3.49
CA LYS A 48 -10.42 4.64 -2.14
C LYS A 48 -9.33 5.61 -1.67
N LEU A 49 -8.33 5.91 -2.48
CA LEU A 49 -7.17 6.73 -2.12
C LEU A 49 -7.57 8.08 -1.51
N HIS A 50 -8.62 8.70 -2.06
CA HIS A 50 -9.20 9.95 -1.59
C HIS A 50 -9.65 9.92 -0.12
N LYS A 51 -9.96 8.75 0.45
CA LYS A 51 -10.37 8.60 1.86
C LYS A 51 -9.22 8.81 2.84
N ALA A 52 -7.99 8.54 2.40
CA ALA A 52 -6.78 8.65 3.21
C ALA A 52 -5.82 9.71 2.67
N GLU A 53 -6.32 10.66 1.87
CA GLU A 53 -5.52 11.66 1.16
C GLU A 53 -4.53 12.39 2.09
N LYS A 54 -5.02 12.95 3.20
CA LYS A 54 -4.18 13.70 4.16
C LYS A 54 -3.09 12.85 4.77
N GLU A 55 -3.43 11.61 5.13
CA GLU A 55 -2.48 10.67 5.73
C GLU A 55 -1.43 10.22 4.72
N ILE A 56 -1.83 10.00 3.46
CA ILE A 56 -0.93 9.64 2.36
C ILE A 56 0.04 10.78 2.07
N ILE A 57 -0.46 12.01 1.91
CA ILE A 57 0.41 13.18 1.66
C ILE A 57 1.36 13.40 2.85
N ALA A 58 0.88 13.28 4.08
CA ALA A 58 1.72 13.40 5.27
C ALA A 58 2.78 12.29 5.36
N PHE A 59 2.45 11.07 4.91
CA PHE A 59 3.41 9.96 4.83
C PHE A 59 4.48 10.23 3.77
N VAL A 60 4.07 10.65 2.57
CA VAL A 60 4.99 10.99 1.47
C VAL A 60 5.93 12.13 1.87
N ALA A 61 5.40 13.18 2.48
CA ALA A 61 6.18 14.32 2.97
C ALA A 61 7.26 13.88 3.97
N GLU A 62 6.90 13.06 4.95
CA GLU A 62 7.87 12.52 5.92
C GLU A 62 8.86 11.54 5.28
N TYR A 63 8.42 10.69 4.35
CA TYR A 63 9.27 9.69 3.72
C TYR A 63 10.32 10.33 2.81
N LYS A 64 9.92 11.29 1.97
CA LYS A 64 10.84 12.03 1.10
C LYS A 64 11.54 13.19 1.80
N GLN A 65 11.21 13.47 3.07
CA GLN A 65 11.70 14.62 3.84
C GLN A 65 11.47 15.97 3.14
N ILE A 66 10.28 16.12 2.54
CA ILE A 66 9.85 17.32 1.81
C ILE A 66 8.68 17.99 2.53
N SER A 67 8.31 19.20 2.09
CA SER A 67 7.12 19.87 2.61
C SER A 67 5.82 19.18 2.16
N TYR A 68 4.75 19.41 2.92
CA TYR A 68 3.42 18.90 2.59
C TYR A 68 2.96 19.37 1.19
N LYS A 69 3.24 20.63 0.83
CA LYS A 69 2.92 21.18 -0.50
C LYS A 69 3.70 20.52 -1.63
N GLU A 70 4.95 20.13 -1.39
CA GLU A 70 5.72 19.40 -2.39
C GLU A 70 5.18 17.97 -2.54
N ALA A 71 4.76 17.34 -1.44
CA ALA A 71 4.18 16.01 -1.45
C ALA A 71 2.84 15.91 -2.20
N GLU A 72 2.01 16.96 -2.17
CA GLU A 72 0.76 17.06 -2.95
C GLU A 72 0.98 16.93 -4.47
N ASN A 73 2.15 17.34 -4.96
CA ASN A 73 2.46 17.39 -6.38
C ASN A 73 3.26 16.17 -6.87
N ILE A 74 3.49 15.19 -6.00
CA ILE A 74 4.22 13.97 -6.37
C ILE A 74 3.33 13.05 -7.18
N ASN A 75 3.91 12.50 -8.25
CA ASN A 75 3.28 11.43 -8.99
C ASN A 75 3.18 10.17 -8.10
N LEU A 76 1.95 9.79 -7.77
CA LEU A 76 1.66 8.63 -6.93
C LEU A 76 2.21 7.33 -7.53
N ILE A 77 2.14 7.15 -8.85
CA ILE A 77 2.63 5.94 -9.52
C ILE A 77 4.15 5.84 -9.35
N GLU A 78 4.86 6.95 -9.58
CA GLU A 78 6.30 7.04 -9.39
C GLU A 78 6.69 6.79 -7.92
N PHE A 79 5.91 7.32 -6.98
CA PHE A 79 6.12 7.08 -5.56
C PHE A 79 5.93 5.61 -5.17
N VAL A 80 4.87 4.96 -5.65
CA VAL A 80 4.62 3.54 -5.38
C VAL A 80 5.72 2.68 -6.00
N GLN A 81 6.20 3.00 -7.20
CA GLN A 81 7.34 2.30 -7.81
C GLN A 81 8.60 2.43 -6.94
N VAL A 82 8.93 3.64 -6.50
CA VAL A 82 10.06 3.89 -5.60
C VAL A 82 9.93 3.13 -4.27
N LEU A 83 8.71 3.00 -3.74
CA LEU A 83 8.48 2.19 -2.54
C LEU A 83 8.66 0.70 -2.82
N LEU A 84 8.08 0.17 -3.91
CA LEU A 84 8.19 -1.25 -4.25
C LEU A 84 9.62 -1.68 -4.60
N ASP A 85 10.40 -0.77 -5.19
CA ASP A 85 11.82 -0.95 -5.48
C ASP A 85 12.69 -0.83 -4.22
N ASP A 86 12.20 -0.18 -3.15
CA ASP A 86 12.84 -0.27 -1.82
C ASP A 86 12.66 -1.72 -1.31
N SER A 87 13.78 -2.43 -1.25
CA SER A 87 13.88 -3.83 -0.83
C SER A 87 13.20 -4.14 0.51
N SER A 88 13.11 -3.14 1.40
CA SER A 88 12.42 -3.28 2.70
C SER A 88 10.89 -3.21 2.57
N PHE A 89 10.36 -2.38 1.67
CA PHE A 89 8.91 -2.24 1.49
C PHE A 89 8.36 -3.40 0.67
N GLY A 90 9.04 -3.73 -0.43
CA GLY A 90 8.66 -4.84 -1.30
C GLY A 90 8.65 -6.18 -0.55
N SER A 91 9.61 -6.41 0.34
CA SER A 91 9.65 -7.62 1.17
C SER A 91 8.58 -7.64 2.26
N PHE A 92 8.28 -6.51 2.89
CA PHE A 92 7.20 -6.42 3.88
C PHE A 92 5.83 -6.68 3.24
N PHE A 93 5.54 -6.05 2.09
CA PHE A 93 4.31 -6.31 1.36
C PHE A 93 4.21 -7.76 0.91
N LYS A 94 5.25 -8.32 0.28
CA LYS A 94 5.27 -9.73 -0.12
C LYS A 94 5.06 -10.68 1.06
N SER A 95 5.65 -10.39 2.22
CA SER A 95 5.50 -11.22 3.43
C SER A 95 4.10 -11.12 4.01
N ALA A 96 3.52 -9.91 4.06
CA ALA A 96 2.14 -9.70 4.53
C ALA A 96 1.13 -10.41 3.61
N VAL A 97 1.31 -10.30 2.29
CA VAL A 97 0.53 -11.03 1.27
C VAL A 97 0.63 -12.54 1.53
N ASN A 98 1.86 -13.08 1.58
CA ASN A 98 2.07 -14.52 1.74
C ASN A 98 1.49 -15.05 3.05
N SER A 99 1.53 -14.29 4.15
CA SER A 99 0.92 -14.71 5.43
C SER A 99 -0.60 -14.80 5.34
N LYS A 100 -1.25 -13.90 4.59
CA LYS A 100 -2.71 -13.87 4.39
C LYS A 100 -3.20 -14.93 3.40
N LEU A 101 -2.31 -15.48 2.59
CA LEU A 101 -2.60 -16.56 1.62
C LEU A 101 -2.42 -17.96 2.22
N GLN A 102 -1.78 -18.07 3.39
CA GLN A 102 -1.54 -19.35 4.09
C GLN A 102 -2.50 -19.60 5.27
N ASP A 103 -3.28 -18.59 5.68
CA ASP A 103 -4.40 -18.69 6.65
C ASP A 103 -5.75 -18.87 5.92
#